data_AF-A0A1B9BLP4-F1
#
_entry.id   AF-A0A1B9BLP4-F1
#
_cell.length_a   1.000
_cell.length_b   1.000
_cell.length_c   1.000
_cell.angle_alpha   90.00
_cell.angle_beta   90.00
_cell.angle_gamma   90.00
#
_symmetry.space_group_name_H-M   'P 1'
#
loop_
_entity.id
_entity.type
_entity.pdbx_description
1 polymer ?
#
loop_
_entity_poly.entity_id
_entity_poly.type
_entity_poly.pdbx_seq_one_letter_code
_entity_poly.pdbx_strand_id
1 'polypeptide(L)'
;MLSKKSKLLISLLVVGSSVFTGCANFNSAEKSSTAKPTFTAWEKKENVWPEWAEPSTVDIDEDVKYATFQLRSSIDLESAHDNIKQLRYLIENTKSSEETPSYYYWMYNLGDSLLKVGEYKLAYNYLTKVIDLPDDTVVSETRKDGKIVKSTKKDLNLDSNAKIMILKILAIEGYDEEFKAKNKDIEYDSPTDASTIAFALGTLGNKEEAYKTFEFASNPDNFKEKSKLKTATSNVGSAAYAFSNGDYDKVLQLTDRISKEGVDSKNPSYFEGFEDNNEYAMRQWKASFAQIQAYRELAEKAKSGQVADLKDLKDGEYEGSSISFMQSPVNVKVTVKDGKVSNVKANQATPQDDRSNGAFDIIADRIVEKQSTDVDTISGATLSSEAIRIGTLEALLKAK
;
A
#
# COMPACT_ATOMS: atom_id res chain seq x y z
N MET A 1 -20.19 -5.74 27.08
CA MET A 1 -19.31 -5.15 28.12
C MET A 1 -17.88 -5.50 27.77
N LEU A 2 -17.07 -4.49 27.47
CA LEU A 2 -15.62 -4.59 27.32
C LEU A 2 -14.97 -4.84 28.69
N SER A 3 -13.90 -5.64 28.74
CA SER A 3 -12.87 -5.44 29.77
C SER A 3 -11.47 -5.45 29.17
N LYS A 4 -10.85 -4.26 29.25
CA LYS A 4 -9.41 -4.02 29.20
C LYS A 4 -8.65 -4.93 30.19
N LYS A 5 -7.42 -5.31 29.81
CA LYS A 5 -6.27 -5.86 30.58
C LYS A 5 -5.92 -7.26 30.03
N SER A 6 -4.81 -7.47 29.32
CA SER A 6 -3.43 -6.99 29.55
C SER A 6 -2.66 -7.02 28.22
N LYS A 7 -2.31 -5.87 27.62
CA LYS A 7 -0.99 -5.22 27.63
C LYS A 7 0.24 -6.10 27.31
N LEU A 8 0.87 -5.70 26.19
CA LEU A 8 2.31 -5.68 25.86
C LEU A 8 3.04 -7.02 25.65
N LEU A 9 3.37 -7.31 24.39
CA LEU A 9 4.75 -7.40 23.85
C LEU A 9 4.61 -7.60 22.31
N ILE A 10 4.80 -6.55 21.50
CA ILE A 10 5.94 -6.37 20.58
C ILE A 10 6.32 -7.64 19.80
N SER A 11 5.87 -7.73 18.54
CA SER A 11 6.71 -7.69 17.33
C SER A 11 5.92 -8.11 16.09
N LEU A 12 6.09 -7.34 15.02
CA LEU A 12 6.00 -7.67 13.59
C LEU A 12 4.77 -8.38 12.98
N LEU A 13 4.31 -7.75 11.90
CA LEU A 13 3.81 -8.27 10.60
C LEU A 13 2.36 -7.93 10.25
N VAL A 14 2.15 -6.76 9.64
CA VAL A 14 1.21 -6.64 8.51
C VAL A 14 1.98 -5.94 7.40
N VAL A 15 2.58 -6.67 6.46
CA VAL A 15 3.16 -6.07 5.24
C VAL A 15 2.02 -5.84 4.25
N GLY A 16 1.09 -4.98 4.63
CA GLY A 16 -0.11 -4.72 3.84
C GLY A 16 0.24 -3.90 2.61
N SER A 17 0.18 -4.53 1.43
CA SER A 17 0.34 -3.90 0.12
C SER A 17 -0.45 -2.61 -0.05
N SER A 18 0.23 -1.53 0.28
CA SER A 18 -0.12 -0.20 -0.15
C SER A 18 0.68 0.18 -1.39
N VAL A 19 0.23 1.24 -2.06
CA VAL A 19 0.88 1.87 -3.22
C VAL A 19 2.32 2.28 -2.92
N PHE A 20 2.72 2.29 -1.65
CA PHE A 20 4.00 2.74 -1.13
C PHE A 20 4.61 1.61 -0.30
N THR A 21 5.38 0.72 -0.92
CA THR A 21 6.37 -0.05 -0.16
C THR A 21 7.57 0.84 0.06
N GLY A 22 7.86 1.15 1.32
CA GLY A 22 9.02 1.95 1.66
C GLY A 22 10.29 1.27 1.15
N CYS A 23 11.19 2.04 0.57
CA CYS A 23 12.55 1.62 0.25
C CYS A 23 13.45 1.64 1.49
N ALA A 24 12.86 1.47 2.68
CA ALA A 24 13.62 1.26 3.89
C ALA A 24 14.52 0.08 3.58
N ASN A 25 15.82 0.40 3.48
CA ASN A 25 16.91 -0.54 3.37
C ASN A 25 16.49 -1.81 4.07
N PHE A 26 16.09 -2.83 3.30
CA PHE A 26 16.27 -4.19 3.76
C PHE A 26 17.73 -4.20 4.10
N ASN A 27 17.99 -4.16 5.41
CA ASN A 27 19.32 -4.18 5.93
C ASN A 27 19.98 -5.34 5.20
N SER A 28 20.93 -5.03 4.33
CA SER A 28 21.65 -6.02 3.54
C SER A 28 22.50 -6.94 4.44
N ALA A 29 22.41 -6.75 5.76
CA ALA A 29 22.73 -7.64 6.85
C ALA A 29 21.42 -7.98 7.58
N GLU A 30 20.72 -9.09 7.32
CA GLU A 30 21.20 -10.46 7.43
C GLU A 30 20.83 -11.27 6.18
N LYS A 31 21.71 -11.29 5.17
CA LYS A 31 21.71 -12.42 4.24
C LYS A 31 22.06 -13.65 5.06
N SER A 32 21.06 -14.46 5.39
CA SER A 32 21.26 -15.87 5.73
C SER A 32 22.36 -16.43 4.82
N SER A 33 23.36 -17.07 5.41
CA SER A 33 24.51 -17.66 4.68
C SER A 33 24.13 -18.73 3.65
N THR A 34 22.85 -19.07 3.55
CA THR A 34 22.30 -19.93 2.51
C THR A 34 22.10 -19.15 1.22
N ALA A 35 22.75 -19.59 0.14
CA ALA A 35 22.50 -19.08 -1.20
C ALA A 35 21.00 -19.13 -1.51
N LYS A 36 20.45 -17.99 -1.97
CA LYS A 36 19.05 -17.89 -2.37
C LYS A 36 18.75 -18.91 -3.48
N PRO A 37 17.64 -19.68 -3.40
CA PRO A 37 17.28 -20.63 -4.45
C PRO A 37 17.06 -19.92 -5.79
N THR A 38 17.22 -20.65 -6.90
CA THR A 38 16.78 -20.16 -8.21
C THR A 38 15.27 -19.96 -8.21
N PHE A 39 14.75 -19.09 -9.09
CA PHE A 39 13.31 -18.86 -9.20
C PHE A 39 12.55 -20.18 -9.44
N THR A 40 13.01 -21.03 -10.36
CA THR A 40 12.40 -22.34 -10.62
C THR A 40 12.39 -23.26 -9.39
N ALA A 41 13.43 -23.23 -8.56
CA ALA A 41 13.48 -24.04 -7.34
C ALA A 41 12.51 -23.49 -6.27
N TRP A 42 12.43 -22.16 -6.13
CA TRP A 42 11.48 -21.50 -5.24
C TRP A 42 10.04 -21.70 -5.68
N GLU A 43 9.78 -21.63 -6.98
CA GLU A 43 8.47 -21.85 -7.59
C GLU A 43 7.99 -23.29 -7.37
N LYS A 44 8.88 -24.27 -7.39
CA LYS A 44 8.55 -25.69 -7.13
C LYS A 44 8.52 -26.07 -5.66
N LYS A 45 8.87 -25.15 -4.74
CA LYS A 45 8.82 -25.41 -3.31
C LYS A 45 7.39 -25.72 -2.88
N GLU A 46 7.24 -26.73 -2.01
CA GLU A 46 5.96 -27.09 -1.43
C GLU A 46 5.34 -25.93 -0.66
N ASN A 47 4.01 -25.88 -0.71
CA ASN A 47 3.22 -24.86 -0.05
C ASN A 47 3.02 -25.25 1.40
N VAL A 48 3.75 -24.58 2.29
CA VAL A 48 3.64 -24.79 3.73
C VAL A 48 2.80 -23.65 4.29
N TRP A 49 1.69 -23.99 4.92
CA TRP A 49 0.88 -23.04 5.67
C TRP A 49 1.47 -22.80 7.06
N PRO A 50 1.50 -21.55 7.55
CA PRO A 50 1.91 -21.27 8.91
C PRO A 50 0.87 -21.77 9.92
N GLU A 51 1.30 -22.10 11.13
CA GLU A 51 0.43 -22.64 12.20
C GLU A 51 -0.75 -21.72 12.54
N TRP A 52 -0.57 -20.40 12.43
CA TRP A 52 -1.65 -19.44 12.71
C TRP A 52 -2.80 -19.54 11.69
N ALA A 53 -2.53 -20.07 10.48
CA ALA A 53 -3.45 -20.07 9.35
C ALA A 53 -4.28 -21.35 9.24
N GLU A 54 -4.43 -22.11 10.32
CA GLU A 54 -5.36 -23.25 10.35
C GLU A 54 -6.77 -22.81 9.93
N PRO A 55 -7.45 -23.53 9.01
CA PRO A 55 -8.74 -23.10 8.46
C PRO A 55 -9.81 -22.97 9.54
N SER A 56 -10.53 -21.84 9.53
CA SER A 56 -11.70 -21.62 10.38
C SER A 56 -12.95 -22.04 9.61
N THR A 57 -13.76 -22.93 10.19
CA THR A 57 -15.02 -23.37 9.58
C THR A 57 -15.94 -22.18 9.27
N VAL A 58 -16.46 -22.15 8.04
CA VAL A 58 -17.43 -21.16 7.58
C VAL A 58 -18.71 -21.88 7.16
N ASP A 59 -19.85 -21.43 7.66
CA ASP A 59 -21.16 -21.86 7.16
C ASP A 59 -21.47 -21.09 5.87
N ILE A 60 -21.83 -21.80 4.79
CA ILE A 60 -22.03 -21.20 3.47
C ILE A 60 -23.50 -20.85 3.31
N ASP A 61 -23.90 -19.74 3.92
CA ASP A 61 -25.21 -19.13 3.73
C ASP A 61 -25.25 -18.23 2.49
N GLU A 62 -26.42 -17.66 2.19
CA GLU A 62 -26.62 -16.78 1.04
C GLU A 62 -25.72 -15.54 1.08
N ASP A 63 -25.36 -15.01 2.24
CA ASP A 63 -24.49 -13.84 2.33
C ASP A 63 -23.04 -14.23 2.00
N VAL A 64 -22.57 -15.36 2.54
CA VAL A 64 -21.22 -15.88 2.26
C VAL A 64 -21.03 -16.21 0.79
N LYS A 65 -22.03 -16.82 0.12
CA LYS A 65 -21.96 -17.17 -1.32
C LYS A 65 -21.56 -16.00 -2.22
N TYR A 66 -22.05 -14.80 -1.89
CA TYR A 66 -21.80 -13.57 -2.64
C TYR A 66 -20.82 -12.63 -1.94
N ALA A 67 -20.23 -13.05 -0.82
CA ALA A 67 -19.33 -12.23 -0.04
C ALA A 67 -18.02 -11.98 -0.79
N THR A 68 -17.61 -10.70 -0.79
CA THR A 68 -16.33 -10.24 -1.29
C THR A 68 -15.43 -9.91 -0.10
N PHE A 69 -14.69 -10.89 0.40
CA PHE A 69 -13.78 -10.68 1.54
C PHE A 69 -12.53 -9.93 1.08
N GLN A 70 -12.38 -8.65 1.43
CA GLN A 70 -11.17 -7.87 1.15
C GLN A 70 -10.50 -7.43 2.43
N LEU A 71 -9.17 -7.46 2.52
CA LEU A 71 -8.42 -6.83 3.62
C LEU A 71 -8.63 -5.31 3.76
N ARG A 72 -9.32 -4.69 2.79
CA ARG A 72 -9.79 -3.31 2.96
C ARG A 72 -10.90 -3.20 4.02
N SER A 73 -11.47 -4.29 4.52
CA SER A 73 -12.37 -4.30 5.68
C SER A 73 -11.63 -4.59 7.00
N SER A 74 -10.51 -5.32 6.98
CA SER A 74 -9.68 -5.56 8.16
C SER A 74 -8.83 -4.35 8.49
N ILE A 75 -8.80 -3.96 9.77
CA ILE A 75 -8.04 -2.81 10.26
C ILE A 75 -6.76 -3.26 10.99
N ASP A 76 -6.72 -4.51 11.45
CA ASP A 76 -5.64 -5.11 12.22
C ASP A 76 -5.23 -6.51 11.70
N LEU A 77 -4.13 -7.05 12.24
CA LEU A 77 -3.56 -8.34 11.85
C LEU A 77 -4.42 -9.54 12.25
N GLU A 78 -5.09 -9.48 13.39
CA GLU A 78 -5.93 -10.60 13.86
C GLU A 78 -7.12 -10.77 12.91
N SER A 79 -7.81 -9.67 12.60
CA SER A 79 -8.85 -9.62 11.57
C SER A 79 -8.34 -10.02 10.18
N ALA A 80 -7.07 -9.73 9.86
CA ALA A 80 -6.45 -10.17 8.61
C ALA A 80 -6.23 -11.69 8.58
N HIS A 81 -5.69 -12.24 9.66
CA HIS A 81 -5.49 -13.68 9.83
C HIS A 81 -6.82 -14.43 9.80
N ASP A 82 -7.84 -13.95 10.51
CA ASP A 82 -9.16 -14.59 10.53
C ASP A 82 -9.82 -14.60 9.16
N ASN A 83 -9.68 -13.53 8.37
CA ASN A 83 -10.14 -13.51 6.98
C ASN A 83 -9.38 -14.53 6.11
N ILE A 84 -8.08 -14.68 6.30
CA ILE A 84 -7.27 -15.68 5.58
C ILE A 84 -7.72 -17.10 5.96
N LYS A 85 -7.97 -17.38 7.25
CA LYS A 85 -8.45 -18.70 7.71
C LYS A 85 -9.80 -19.06 7.10
N GLN A 86 -10.72 -18.10 7.04
CA GLN A 86 -12.04 -18.28 6.41
C GLN A 86 -11.94 -18.51 4.90
N LEU A 87 -11.16 -17.67 4.20
CA LEU A 87 -10.92 -17.82 2.76
C LEU A 87 -10.25 -19.15 2.44
N ARG A 88 -9.25 -19.56 3.23
CA ARG A 88 -8.60 -20.86 3.11
C ARG A 88 -9.61 -22.00 3.27
N TYR A 89 -10.45 -21.95 4.30
CA TYR A 89 -11.50 -22.96 4.50
C TYR A 89 -12.42 -23.07 3.28
N LEU A 90 -12.91 -21.94 2.76
CA LEU A 90 -13.77 -21.91 1.58
C LEU A 90 -13.07 -22.53 0.36
N ILE A 91 -11.80 -22.21 0.12
CA ILE A 91 -11.05 -22.72 -1.03
C ILE A 91 -10.72 -24.21 -0.89
N GLU A 92 -10.39 -24.70 0.31
CA GLU A 92 -10.02 -26.10 0.54
C GLU A 92 -11.22 -27.04 0.61
N ASN A 93 -12.41 -26.55 1.00
CA ASN A 93 -13.60 -27.38 1.22
C ASN A 93 -14.69 -27.19 0.16
N THR A 94 -14.47 -26.32 -0.83
CA THR A 94 -15.42 -26.09 -1.91
C THR A 94 -14.75 -26.13 -3.28
N LYS A 95 -15.55 -25.96 -4.34
CA LYS A 95 -15.13 -25.80 -5.73
C LYS A 95 -16.07 -24.82 -6.42
N SER A 96 -15.68 -24.25 -7.55
CA SER A 96 -16.59 -23.42 -8.34
C SER A 96 -17.86 -24.19 -8.72
N SER A 97 -19.02 -23.61 -8.40
CA SER A 97 -20.35 -24.15 -8.69
C SER A 97 -21.41 -23.05 -8.59
N GLU A 98 -22.67 -23.36 -8.91
CA GLU A 98 -23.79 -22.44 -8.69
C GLU A 98 -23.99 -22.07 -7.21
N GLU A 99 -23.64 -22.97 -6.29
CA GLU A 99 -23.72 -22.74 -4.84
C GLU A 99 -22.52 -21.94 -4.29
N THR A 100 -21.48 -21.76 -5.10
CA THR A 100 -20.23 -21.07 -4.73
C THR A 100 -19.72 -20.22 -5.90
N PRO A 101 -20.53 -19.26 -6.39
CA PRO A 101 -20.24 -18.53 -7.61
C PRO A 101 -19.04 -17.57 -7.47
N SER A 102 -18.65 -17.25 -6.23
CA SER A 102 -17.54 -16.35 -5.91
C SER A 102 -16.21 -17.10 -5.68
N TYR A 103 -16.15 -18.41 -5.91
CA TYR A 103 -14.97 -19.25 -5.60
C TYR A 103 -13.65 -18.68 -6.15
N TYR A 104 -13.61 -18.27 -7.42
CA TYR A 104 -12.39 -17.72 -8.01
C TYR A 104 -12.06 -16.32 -7.47
N TYR A 105 -13.07 -15.53 -7.13
CA TYR A 105 -12.85 -14.24 -6.46
C TYR A 105 -12.33 -14.42 -5.03
N TRP A 106 -12.81 -15.42 -4.29
CA TRP A 106 -12.23 -15.81 -2.99
C TRP A 106 -10.78 -16.25 -3.15
N MET A 107 -10.45 -17.00 -4.21
CA MET A 107 -9.07 -17.43 -4.48
C MET A 107 -8.14 -16.24 -4.74
N TYR A 108 -8.61 -15.29 -5.55
CA TYR A 108 -7.90 -14.03 -5.78
C TYR A 108 -7.70 -13.25 -4.48
N ASN A 109 -8.74 -13.08 -3.67
CA ASN A 109 -8.66 -12.38 -2.39
C ASN A 109 -7.77 -13.09 -1.38
N LEU A 110 -7.72 -14.43 -1.40
CA LEU A 110 -6.79 -15.20 -0.58
C LEU A 110 -5.35 -14.90 -0.98
N GLY A 111 -5.06 -14.89 -2.29
CA GLY A 111 -3.75 -14.52 -2.83
C GLY A 111 -3.31 -13.10 -2.43
N ASP A 112 -4.18 -12.10 -2.65
CA ASP A 112 -3.95 -10.71 -2.19
C ASP A 112 -3.76 -10.63 -0.67
N SER A 113 -4.51 -11.43 0.09
CA SER A 113 -4.42 -11.42 1.54
C SER A 113 -3.15 -12.01 2.09
N LEU A 114 -2.71 -13.12 1.52
CA LEU A 114 -1.42 -13.75 1.82
C LEU A 114 -0.26 -12.81 1.48
N LEU A 115 -0.31 -12.11 0.36
CA LEU A 115 0.68 -11.10 -0.01
C LEU A 115 0.79 -10.02 1.08
N LYS A 116 -0.36 -9.56 1.60
CA LYS A 116 -0.44 -8.50 2.61
C LYS A 116 0.04 -8.91 4.01
N VAL A 117 0.19 -10.20 4.28
CA VAL A 117 0.75 -10.70 5.56
C VAL A 117 2.16 -11.28 5.40
N GLY A 118 2.74 -11.20 4.19
CA GLY A 118 4.10 -11.67 3.93
C GLY A 118 4.21 -13.15 3.53
N GLU A 119 3.10 -13.83 3.28
CA GLU A 119 3.06 -15.23 2.85
C GLU A 119 3.24 -15.34 1.33
N TYR A 120 4.38 -14.85 0.84
CA TYR A 120 4.61 -14.58 -0.58
C TYR A 120 4.54 -15.81 -1.48
N LYS A 121 5.04 -16.96 -1.01
CA LYS A 121 4.96 -18.21 -1.79
C LYS A 121 3.52 -18.65 -1.98
N LEU A 122 2.72 -18.67 -0.90
CA LEU A 122 1.30 -19.02 -0.97
C LEU A 122 0.54 -18.03 -1.86
N ALA A 123 0.78 -16.73 -1.67
CA ALA A 123 0.21 -15.66 -2.49
C ALA A 123 0.49 -15.87 -3.98
N TYR A 124 1.75 -16.09 -4.33
CA TYR A 124 2.19 -16.34 -5.71
C TYR A 124 1.39 -17.48 -6.34
N ASN A 125 1.25 -18.61 -5.65
CA ASN A 125 0.57 -19.78 -6.22
C ASN A 125 -0.93 -19.54 -6.45
N TYR A 126 -1.62 -18.89 -5.50
CA TYR A 126 -3.05 -18.60 -5.65
C TYR A 126 -3.29 -17.55 -6.74
N LEU A 127 -2.44 -16.54 -6.86
CA LEU A 127 -2.53 -15.53 -7.92
C LEU A 127 -2.23 -16.12 -9.30
N THR A 128 -1.24 -17.02 -9.43
CA THR A 128 -0.95 -17.72 -10.70
C THR A 128 -2.16 -18.54 -11.16
N LYS A 129 -2.83 -19.25 -10.25
CA LYS A 129 -4.06 -19.99 -10.58
C LYS A 129 -5.16 -19.10 -11.13
N VAL A 130 -5.27 -17.85 -10.66
CA VAL A 130 -6.25 -16.87 -11.15
C VAL A 130 -5.87 -16.36 -12.55
N ILE A 131 -4.57 -16.14 -12.81
CA ILE A 131 -4.08 -15.74 -14.14
C ILE A 131 -4.38 -16.82 -15.18
N ASP A 132 -4.17 -18.08 -14.82
CA ASP A 132 -4.36 -19.23 -15.72
C ASP A 132 -5.83 -19.50 -16.10
N LEU A 133 -6.79 -18.84 -15.44
CA LEU A 133 -8.21 -18.94 -15.81
C LEU A 133 -8.48 -18.28 -17.18
N PRO A 134 -9.38 -18.82 -18.01
CA PRO A 134 -9.88 -18.13 -19.20
C PRO A 134 -10.50 -16.76 -18.87
N ASP A 135 -10.36 -15.78 -19.76
CA ASP A 135 -10.86 -14.40 -19.60
C ASP A 135 -12.37 -14.31 -19.34
N ASP A 136 -13.15 -15.18 -19.96
CA ASP A 136 -14.60 -15.27 -19.87
C ASP A 136 -15.10 -16.07 -18.65
N THR A 137 -14.19 -16.60 -17.83
CA THR A 137 -14.55 -17.29 -16.59
C THR A 137 -15.31 -16.34 -15.67
N VAL A 138 -16.53 -16.70 -15.29
CA VAL A 138 -17.28 -16.00 -14.23
C VAL A 138 -16.56 -16.22 -12.90
N VAL A 139 -16.14 -15.14 -12.26
CA VAL A 139 -15.36 -15.18 -11.02
C VAL A 139 -16.15 -14.75 -9.80
N SER A 140 -17.21 -13.96 -10.00
CA SER A 140 -18.10 -13.51 -8.94
C SER A 140 -19.52 -13.30 -9.46
N GLU A 141 -20.48 -13.50 -8.56
CA GLU A 141 -21.85 -13.04 -8.72
C GLU A 141 -22.18 -12.06 -7.60
N THR A 142 -22.92 -11.00 -7.91
CA THR A 142 -23.40 -10.06 -6.90
C THR A 142 -24.91 -9.90 -7.03
N ARG A 143 -25.59 -9.79 -5.89
CA ARG A 143 -27.02 -9.47 -5.85
C ARG A 143 -27.20 -7.98 -5.61
N LYS A 144 -27.85 -7.31 -6.55
CA LYS A 144 -28.22 -5.90 -6.43
C LYS A 144 -29.68 -5.74 -6.82
N ASP A 145 -30.51 -5.28 -5.87
CA ASP A 145 -31.95 -5.03 -6.07
C ASP A 145 -32.72 -6.25 -6.65
N GLY A 146 -32.39 -7.46 -6.18
CA GLY A 146 -33.00 -8.71 -6.65
C GLY A 146 -32.50 -9.21 -8.01
N LYS A 147 -31.52 -8.53 -8.64
CA LYS A 147 -30.87 -8.99 -9.88
C LYS A 147 -29.48 -9.57 -9.57
N ILE A 148 -29.18 -10.68 -10.23
CA ILE A 148 -27.84 -11.28 -10.21
C ILE A 148 -27.02 -10.63 -11.33
N VAL A 149 -25.88 -10.03 -10.96
CA VAL A 149 -24.88 -9.54 -11.89
C VAL A 149 -23.68 -10.48 -11.82
N LYS A 150 -23.37 -11.12 -12.95
CA LYS A 150 -22.18 -11.97 -13.09
C LYS A 150 -21.03 -11.12 -13.62
N SER A 151 -19.84 -11.32 -13.07
CA SER A 151 -18.63 -10.64 -13.54
C SER A 151 -17.57 -11.68 -13.88
N THR A 152 -16.95 -11.50 -15.04
CA THR A 152 -15.86 -12.37 -15.52
C THR A 152 -14.50 -11.91 -15.00
N LYS A 153 -13.48 -12.76 -15.14
CA LYS A 153 -12.07 -12.42 -14.85
C LYS A 153 -11.69 -11.11 -15.55
N LYS A 154 -12.10 -10.97 -16.82
CA LYS A 154 -11.86 -9.79 -17.64
C LYS A 154 -12.61 -8.56 -17.15
N ASP A 155 -13.90 -8.68 -16.82
CA ASP A 155 -14.71 -7.55 -16.36
C ASP A 155 -14.14 -6.89 -15.09
N LEU A 156 -13.54 -7.70 -14.21
CA LEU A 156 -12.93 -7.23 -12.96
C LEU A 156 -11.43 -6.95 -13.07
N ASN A 157 -10.85 -7.09 -14.26
CA ASN A 157 -9.42 -6.91 -14.52
C ASN A 157 -8.52 -7.74 -13.59
N LEU A 158 -8.93 -8.95 -13.20
CA LEU A 158 -8.18 -9.74 -12.21
C LEU A 158 -6.83 -10.21 -12.74
N ASP A 159 -6.72 -10.41 -14.05
CA ASP A 159 -5.47 -10.83 -14.71
C ASP A 159 -4.36 -9.77 -14.51
N SER A 160 -4.64 -8.51 -14.89
CA SER A 160 -3.72 -7.38 -14.72
C SER A 160 -3.35 -7.18 -13.24
N ASN A 161 -4.36 -7.14 -12.36
CA ASN A 161 -4.14 -6.97 -10.92
C ASN A 161 -3.26 -8.09 -10.31
N ALA A 162 -3.53 -9.36 -10.65
CA ALA A 162 -2.76 -10.49 -10.16
C ALA A 162 -1.32 -10.48 -10.68
N LYS A 163 -1.09 -10.08 -11.93
CA LYS A 163 0.26 -9.91 -12.50
C LYS A 163 1.05 -8.83 -11.76
N ILE A 164 0.44 -7.68 -11.45
CA ILE A 164 1.08 -6.62 -10.64
C ILE A 164 1.45 -7.14 -9.24
N MET A 165 0.55 -7.89 -8.60
CA MET A 165 0.83 -8.51 -7.29
C MET A 165 1.97 -9.54 -7.35
N ILE A 166 2.04 -10.36 -8.41
CA ILE A 166 3.14 -11.29 -8.63
C ILE A 166 4.46 -10.55 -8.82
N LEU A 167 4.49 -9.47 -9.62
CA LEU A 167 5.70 -8.67 -9.77
C LEU A 167 6.17 -8.10 -8.44
N LYS A 168 5.25 -7.63 -7.60
CA LYS A 168 5.58 -7.20 -6.25
C LYS A 168 6.22 -8.32 -5.43
N ILE A 169 5.68 -9.53 -5.48
CA ILE A 169 6.27 -10.71 -4.83
C ILE A 169 7.68 -10.97 -5.34
N LEU A 170 7.86 -10.98 -6.66
CA LEU A 170 9.18 -11.21 -7.27
C LEU A 170 10.19 -10.14 -6.84
N ALA A 171 9.78 -8.89 -6.73
CA ALA A 171 10.63 -7.81 -6.25
C ALA A 171 11.01 -7.98 -4.77
N ILE A 172 10.05 -8.28 -3.90
CA ILE A 172 10.32 -8.49 -2.46
C ILE A 172 11.22 -9.71 -2.24
N GLU A 173 10.95 -10.80 -2.95
CA GLU A 173 11.77 -12.01 -2.85
C GLU A 173 13.15 -11.78 -3.49
N GLY A 174 13.31 -10.85 -4.44
CA GLY A 174 14.57 -10.49 -5.12
C GLY A 174 14.85 -11.30 -6.39
N TYR A 175 13.83 -11.65 -7.16
CA TYR A 175 13.92 -12.39 -8.42
C TYR A 175 13.93 -11.45 -9.62
N ASP A 176 14.98 -10.64 -9.74
CA ASP A 176 15.12 -9.52 -10.66
C ASP A 176 14.90 -9.90 -12.14
N GLU A 177 15.48 -11.01 -12.58
CA GLU A 177 15.37 -11.45 -13.98
C GLU A 177 13.96 -11.92 -14.32
N GLU A 178 13.31 -12.63 -13.39
CA GLU A 178 11.92 -13.06 -13.56
C GLU A 178 10.96 -11.86 -13.51
N PHE A 179 11.22 -10.90 -12.61
CA PHE A 179 10.51 -9.64 -12.55
C PHE A 179 10.59 -8.90 -13.89
N LYS A 180 11.79 -8.71 -14.43
CA LYS A 180 12.01 -8.02 -15.73
C LYS A 180 11.28 -8.74 -16.86
N ALA A 181 11.39 -10.07 -16.92
CA ALA A 181 10.75 -10.87 -17.95
C ALA A 181 9.22 -10.73 -17.91
N LYS A 182 8.61 -10.81 -16.72
CA LYS A 182 7.15 -10.69 -16.57
C LYS A 182 6.64 -9.25 -16.69
N ASN A 183 7.44 -8.25 -16.33
CA ASN A 183 7.02 -6.84 -16.37
C ASN A 183 6.98 -6.27 -17.79
N LYS A 184 7.76 -6.84 -18.72
CA LYS A 184 7.87 -6.33 -20.10
C LYS A 184 6.52 -6.23 -20.83
N ASP A 185 5.60 -7.14 -20.51
CA ASP A 185 4.32 -7.27 -21.21
C ASP A 185 3.14 -6.69 -20.42
N ILE A 186 3.42 -5.92 -19.36
CA ILE A 186 2.38 -5.31 -18.53
C ILE A 186 2.04 -3.91 -19.03
N GLU A 187 0.76 -3.69 -19.31
CA GLU A 187 0.18 -2.36 -19.42
C GLU A 187 -0.33 -1.91 -18.05
N TYR A 188 0.04 -0.71 -17.62
CA TYR A 188 -0.43 -0.16 -16.35
C TYR A 188 -1.78 0.54 -16.54
N ASP A 189 -2.86 -0.11 -16.14
CA ASP A 189 -4.23 0.40 -16.30
C ASP A 189 -4.55 1.60 -15.40
N SER A 190 -3.77 1.81 -14.33
CA SER A 190 -3.95 2.94 -13.42
C SER A 190 -2.64 3.52 -12.88
N PRO A 191 -2.67 4.79 -12.41
CA PRO A 191 -1.52 5.40 -11.73
C PRO A 191 -1.03 4.60 -10.53
N THR A 192 -1.94 3.90 -9.86
CA THR A 192 -1.65 3.08 -8.69
C THR A 192 -0.85 1.83 -9.06
N ASP A 193 -1.15 1.21 -10.20
CA ASP A 193 -0.44 0.02 -10.67
C ASP A 193 0.99 0.41 -11.08
N ALA A 194 1.11 1.47 -11.88
CA ALA A 194 2.40 2.02 -12.27
C ALA A 194 3.25 2.41 -11.04
N SER A 195 2.66 3.10 -10.05
CA SER A 195 3.38 3.44 -8.82
C SER A 195 3.83 2.20 -8.06
N THR A 196 2.98 1.17 -7.96
CA THR A 196 3.33 -0.09 -7.28
C THR A 196 4.56 -0.74 -7.93
N ILE A 197 4.62 -0.74 -9.26
CA ILE A 197 5.77 -1.25 -10.00
C ILE A 197 7.00 -0.37 -9.85
N ALA A 198 6.83 0.95 -9.78
CA ALA A 198 7.93 1.87 -9.49
C ALA A 198 8.59 1.57 -8.13
N PHE A 199 7.81 1.28 -7.09
CA PHE A 199 8.38 0.82 -5.81
C PHE A 199 9.02 -0.56 -5.89
N ALA A 200 8.43 -1.49 -6.63
CA ALA A 200 8.99 -2.82 -6.83
C ALA A 200 10.38 -2.72 -7.50
N LEU A 201 10.51 -1.88 -8.52
CA LEU A 201 11.79 -1.54 -9.16
C LEU A 201 12.78 -0.93 -8.18
N GLY A 202 12.33 0.00 -7.34
CA GLY A 202 13.15 0.60 -6.27
C GLY A 202 13.63 -0.41 -5.23
N THR A 203 12.77 -1.36 -4.85
CA THR A 203 13.09 -2.48 -3.94
C THR A 203 14.21 -3.36 -4.53
N LEU A 204 14.20 -3.56 -5.84
CA LEU A 204 15.26 -4.24 -6.59
C LEU A 204 16.52 -3.37 -6.82
N GLY A 205 16.55 -2.14 -6.30
CA GLY A 205 17.65 -1.20 -6.48
C GLY A 205 17.70 -0.55 -7.87
N ASN A 206 16.70 -0.77 -8.73
CA ASN A 206 16.63 -0.18 -10.07
C ASN A 206 16.02 1.23 -10.03
N LYS A 207 16.77 2.16 -9.42
CA LYS A 207 16.30 3.54 -9.15
C LYS A 207 15.92 4.32 -10.42
N GLU A 208 16.70 4.18 -11.48
CA GLU A 208 16.44 4.91 -12.73
C GLU A 208 15.10 4.52 -13.33
N GLU A 209 14.83 3.22 -13.41
CA GLU A 209 13.56 2.72 -13.96
C GLU A 209 12.39 2.99 -13.02
N ALA A 210 12.62 2.95 -11.70
CA ALA A 210 11.64 3.39 -10.71
C ALA A 210 11.21 4.85 -10.97
N TYR A 211 12.16 5.77 -11.19
CA TYR A 211 11.84 7.17 -11.50
C TYR A 211 11.09 7.34 -12.82
N LYS A 212 11.49 6.65 -13.89
CA LYS A 212 10.75 6.68 -15.16
C LYS A 212 9.32 6.19 -14.99
N THR A 213 9.14 5.12 -14.21
CA THR A 213 7.81 4.55 -13.93
C THR A 213 6.99 5.50 -13.06
N PHE A 214 7.59 6.22 -12.10
CA PHE A 214 6.90 7.28 -11.34
C PHE A 214 6.49 8.48 -12.21
N GLU A 215 7.33 8.88 -13.16
CA GLU A 215 7.01 9.94 -14.12
C GLU A 215 5.82 9.51 -14.99
N PHE A 216 5.80 8.25 -15.45
CA PHE A 216 4.65 7.65 -16.13
C PHE A 216 3.39 7.67 -15.24
N ALA A 217 3.49 7.17 -14.00
CA ALA A 217 2.39 7.09 -13.04
C ALA A 217 1.82 8.46 -12.67
N SER A 218 2.66 9.49 -12.72
CA SER A 218 2.28 10.84 -12.36
C SER A 218 1.67 11.60 -13.53
N ASN A 219 1.70 11.11 -14.78
CA ASN A 219 1.17 11.86 -15.94
C ASN A 219 -0.31 11.53 -16.24
N PRO A 220 -1.26 12.49 -16.10
CA PRO A 220 -2.69 12.25 -16.36
C PRO A 220 -2.99 11.87 -17.81
N ASP A 221 -2.14 12.24 -18.77
CA ASP A 221 -2.34 11.89 -20.19
C ASP A 221 -2.17 10.39 -20.47
N ASN A 222 -1.51 9.66 -19.56
CA ASN A 222 -1.32 8.22 -19.67
C ASN A 222 -2.54 7.41 -19.22
N PHE A 223 -3.53 8.05 -18.61
CA PHE A 223 -4.66 7.37 -17.96
C PHE A 223 -6.00 7.93 -18.42
N LYS A 224 -7.10 7.24 -18.08
CA LYS A 224 -8.44 7.54 -18.59
C LYS A 224 -9.40 7.91 -17.47
N GLU A 225 -10.31 8.84 -17.77
CA GLU A 225 -11.45 9.18 -16.91
C GLU A 225 -11.03 9.45 -15.44
N LYS A 226 -11.76 8.87 -14.48
CA LYS A 226 -11.58 9.06 -13.04
C LYS A 226 -10.21 8.64 -12.52
N SER A 227 -9.47 7.81 -13.24
CA SER A 227 -8.14 7.37 -12.80
C SER A 227 -7.12 8.50 -12.83
N LYS A 228 -7.31 9.53 -13.66
CA LYS A 228 -6.41 10.68 -13.79
C LYS A 228 -6.21 11.42 -12.47
N LEU A 229 -7.24 11.51 -11.63
CA LEU A 229 -7.16 12.10 -10.28
C LEU A 229 -6.07 11.44 -9.43
N LYS A 230 -5.87 10.11 -9.57
CA LYS A 230 -4.90 9.34 -8.78
C LYS A 230 -3.46 9.64 -9.16
N THR A 231 -3.20 10.37 -10.25
CA THR A 231 -1.84 10.82 -10.58
C THR A 231 -1.29 11.80 -9.54
N ALA A 232 -2.14 12.61 -8.90
CA ALA A 232 -1.72 13.48 -7.81
C ALA A 232 -1.26 12.67 -6.58
N THR A 233 -1.99 11.61 -6.23
CA THR A 233 -1.61 10.70 -5.14
C THR A 233 -0.35 9.89 -5.49
N SER A 234 -0.21 9.48 -6.76
CA SER A 234 1.00 8.81 -7.25
C SER A 234 2.23 9.73 -7.17
N ASN A 235 2.02 11.04 -7.36
CA ASN A 235 3.08 12.04 -7.26
C ASN A 235 3.53 12.32 -5.81
N VAL A 236 2.62 12.25 -4.84
CA VAL A 236 2.99 12.20 -3.40
C VAL A 236 3.93 11.02 -3.15
N GLY A 237 3.58 9.87 -3.72
CA GLY A 237 4.39 8.67 -3.69
C GLY A 237 5.79 8.80 -4.22
N SER A 238 5.90 9.35 -5.42
CA SER A 238 7.19 9.56 -6.07
C SER A 238 8.05 10.57 -5.31
N ALA A 239 7.43 11.57 -4.67
CA ALA A 239 8.10 12.48 -3.75
C ALA A 239 8.60 11.76 -2.49
N ALA A 240 7.78 10.94 -1.85
CA ALA A 240 8.17 10.14 -0.69
C ALA A 240 9.33 9.19 -1.02
N TYR A 241 9.26 8.50 -2.17
CA TYR A 241 10.32 7.64 -2.69
C TYR A 241 11.63 8.41 -2.89
N ALA A 242 11.59 9.53 -3.62
CA ALA A 242 12.76 10.36 -3.87
C ALA A 242 13.37 10.90 -2.57
N PHE A 243 12.51 11.38 -1.66
CA PHE A 243 12.94 11.90 -0.35
C PHE A 243 13.64 10.83 0.49
N SER A 244 13.07 9.62 0.58
CA SER A 244 13.67 8.50 1.32
C SER A 244 15.04 8.08 0.78
N ASN A 245 15.27 8.28 -0.52
CA ASN A 245 16.54 8.01 -1.18
C ASN A 245 17.57 9.16 -1.07
N GLY A 246 17.19 10.28 -0.45
CA GLY A 246 18.03 11.48 -0.37
C GLY A 246 18.09 12.28 -1.68
N ASP A 247 17.27 11.95 -2.66
CA ASP A 247 17.26 12.55 -4.00
C ASP A 247 16.35 13.79 -4.02
N TYR A 248 16.73 14.82 -3.26
CA TYR A 248 15.91 16.02 -3.03
C TYR A 248 15.62 16.83 -4.31
N ASP A 249 16.55 16.88 -5.26
CA ASP A 249 16.29 17.50 -6.57
C ASP A 249 15.20 16.74 -7.34
N LYS A 250 15.15 15.41 -7.17
CA LYS A 250 14.14 14.56 -7.81
C LYS A 250 12.77 14.76 -7.17
N VAL A 251 12.70 15.03 -5.85
CA VAL A 251 11.46 15.48 -5.19
C VAL A 251 10.93 16.73 -5.88
N LEU A 252 11.77 17.75 -6.07
CA LEU A 252 11.37 19.01 -6.69
C LEU A 252 10.98 18.84 -8.16
N GLN A 253 11.73 18.04 -8.92
CA GLN A 253 11.45 17.75 -10.34
C GLN A 253 10.12 17.01 -10.51
N LEU A 254 9.92 15.91 -9.79
CA LEU A 254 8.74 15.06 -9.93
C LEU A 254 7.45 15.79 -9.56
N THR A 255 7.52 16.73 -8.62
CA THR A 255 6.36 17.43 -8.07
C THR A 255 6.08 18.79 -8.71
N ASP A 256 6.96 19.27 -9.59
CA ASP A 256 6.89 20.63 -10.16
C ASP A 256 5.54 20.91 -10.84
N ARG A 257 5.01 19.93 -11.59
CA ARG A 257 3.73 20.08 -12.30
C ARG A 257 2.56 20.35 -11.36
N ILE A 258 2.37 19.49 -10.36
CA ILE A 258 1.27 19.65 -9.40
C ILE A 258 1.47 20.92 -8.56
N SER A 259 2.72 21.25 -8.22
CA SER A 259 3.03 22.48 -7.50
C SER A 259 2.61 23.74 -8.27
N LYS A 260 2.79 23.77 -9.58
CA LYS A 260 2.40 24.90 -10.44
C LYS A 260 0.89 24.96 -10.70
N GLU A 261 0.20 23.82 -10.70
CA GLU A 261 -1.23 23.73 -10.91
C GLU A 261 -2.04 24.36 -9.75
N GLY A 262 -1.59 24.18 -8.51
CA GLY A 262 -2.18 24.84 -7.33
C GLY A 262 -3.27 24.04 -6.62
N VAL A 263 -3.59 24.46 -5.39
CA VAL A 263 -4.52 23.76 -4.48
C VAL A 263 -5.98 23.77 -4.96
N ASP A 264 -6.39 24.83 -5.68
CA ASP A 264 -7.75 25.01 -6.19
C ASP A 264 -7.84 24.77 -7.70
N SER A 265 -7.06 23.81 -8.22
CA SER A 265 -7.08 23.41 -9.62
C SER A 265 -8.52 23.17 -10.11
N LYS A 266 -8.82 23.70 -11.29
CA LYS A 266 -10.04 23.42 -12.05
C LYS A 266 -9.73 22.77 -13.39
N ASN A 267 -8.52 22.25 -13.55
CA ASN A 267 -8.10 21.64 -14.81
C ASN A 267 -8.92 20.36 -15.03
N PRO A 268 -9.76 20.30 -16.09
CA PRO A 268 -10.69 19.20 -16.28
C PRO A 268 -9.98 17.86 -16.48
N SER A 269 -8.70 17.85 -16.84
CA SER A 269 -7.93 16.61 -16.99
C SER A 269 -7.84 15.80 -15.67
N TYR A 270 -7.81 16.44 -14.50
CA TYR A 270 -7.73 15.72 -13.22
C TYR A 270 -9.08 15.27 -12.68
N PHE A 271 -10.17 15.90 -13.12
CA PHE A 271 -11.52 15.70 -12.59
C PHE A 271 -12.46 15.02 -13.59
N GLU A 272 -11.92 14.52 -14.71
CA GLU A 272 -12.69 13.81 -15.73
C GLU A 272 -13.45 12.62 -15.15
N GLY A 273 -14.74 12.51 -15.50
CA GLY A 273 -15.64 11.47 -15.02
C GLY A 273 -16.24 11.74 -13.63
N PHE A 274 -15.84 12.79 -12.92
CA PHE A 274 -16.49 13.23 -11.68
C PHE A 274 -17.56 14.30 -11.97
N GLU A 275 -18.57 14.38 -11.11
CA GLU A 275 -19.50 15.51 -11.10
C GLU A 275 -18.77 16.80 -10.69
N ASP A 276 -19.29 17.94 -11.14
CA ASP A 276 -18.76 19.25 -10.75
C ASP A 276 -18.75 19.40 -9.22
N ASN A 277 -17.63 19.90 -8.68
CA ASN A 277 -17.40 20.04 -7.23
C ASN A 277 -17.56 18.72 -6.44
N ASN A 278 -17.27 17.57 -7.06
CA ASN A 278 -17.27 16.30 -6.34
C ASN A 278 -16.36 16.35 -5.12
N GLU A 279 -16.95 16.20 -3.93
CA GLU A 279 -16.24 16.41 -2.67
C GLU A 279 -15.08 15.44 -2.47
N TYR A 280 -15.24 14.17 -2.85
CA TYR A 280 -14.18 13.18 -2.77
C TYR A 280 -13.00 13.57 -3.66
N ALA A 281 -13.26 13.96 -4.91
CA ALA A 281 -12.22 14.33 -5.86
C ALA A 281 -11.44 15.56 -5.41
N MET A 282 -12.14 16.59 -4.91
CA MET A 282 -11.52 17.79 -4.37
C MET A 282 -10.69 17.49 -3.11
N ARG A 283 -11.19 16.67 -2.18
CA ARG A 283 -10.44 16.24 -0.98
C ARG A 283 -9.15 15.52 -1.38
N GLN A 284 -9.24 14.58 -2.32
CA GLN A 284 -8.07 13.84 -2.81
C GLN A 284 -7.03 14.75 -3.45
N TRP A 285 -7.46 15.70 -4.29
CA TRP A 285 -6.58 16.69 -4.91
C TRP A 285 -5.87 17.56 -3.86
N LYS A 286 -6.65 18.21 -2.99
CA LYS A 286 -6.15 19.16 -1.99
C LYS A 286 -5.19 18.50 -0.99
N ALA A 287 -5.51 17.30 -0.52
CA ALA A 287 -4.63 16.54 0.34
C ALA A 287 -3.33 16.14 -0.38
N SER A 288 -3.41 15.66 -1.62
CA SER A 288 -2.21 15.31 -2.41
C SER A 288 -1.34 16.54 -2.67
N PHE A 289 -1.93 17.68 -3.03
CA PHE A 289 -1.24 18.94 -3.22
C PHE A 289 -0.52 19.39 -1.94
N ALA A 290 -1.21 19.37 -0.79
CA ALA A 290 -0.63 19.79 0.49
C ALA A 290 0.58 18.90 0.88
N GLN A 291 0.47 17.58 0.69
CA GLN A 291 1.58 16.66 0.97
C GLN A 291 2.76 16.84 0.01
N ILE A 292 2.47 17.13 -1.27
CA ILE A 292 3.51 17.51 -2.24
C ILE A 292 4.23 18.78 -1.79
N GLN A 293 3.52 19.82 -1.36
CA GLN A 293 4.15 21.04 -0.84
C GLN A 293 5.02 20.76 0.38
N ALA A 294 4.54 19.93 1.31
CA ALA A 294 5.33 19.56 2.49
C ALA A 294 6.62 18.80 2.11
N TYR A 295 6.56 17.84 1.18
CA TYR A 295 7.76 17.16 0.69
C TYR A 295 8.73 18.11 -0.02
N ARG A 296 8.22 19.07 -0.80
CA ARG A 296 9.06 20.09 -1.44
C ARG A 296 9.76 20.99 -0.42
N GLU A 297 9.05 21.44 0.61
CA GLU A 297 9.65 22.23 1.69
C GLU A 297 10.73 21.44 2.44
N LEU A 298 10.46 20.19 2.78
CA LEU A 298 11.44 19.29 3.39
C LEU A 298 12.66 19.08 2.48
N ALA A 299 12.47 18.93 1.18
CA ALA A 299 13.55 18.76 0.21
C ALA A 299 14.43 20.03 0.10
N GLU A 300 13.84 21.23 0.05
CA GLU A 300 14.60 22.48 0.03
C GLU A 300 15.41 22.68 1.32
N LYS A 301 14.81 22.39 2.48
CA LYS A 301 15.52 22.40 3.76
C LYS A 301 16.69 21.41 3.76
N ALA A 302 16.48 20.19 3.26
CA ALA A 302 17.54 19.20 3.17
C ALA A 302 18.68 19.64 2.25
N LYS A 303 18.38 20.28 1.11
CA LYS A 303 19.37 20.90 0.22
C LYS A 303 20.17 22.03 0.89
N SER A 304 19.58 22.71 1.87
CA SER A 304 20.27 23.71 2.70
C SER A 304 21.05 23.12 3.89
N GLY A 305 21.14 21.78 3.99
CA GLY A 305 21.84 21.07 5.06
C GLY A 305 20.97 20.70 6.27
N GLN A 306 19.67 21.06 6.25
CA GLN A 306 18.71 20.71 7.30
C GLN A 306 17.97 19.42 6.93
N VAL A 307 18.61 18.27 7.13
CA VAL A 307 18.06 16.97 6.74
C VAL A 307 17.14 16.43 7.83
N ALA A 308 15.88 16.16 7.48
CA ALA A 308 14.94 15.44 8.34
C ALA A 308 15.19 13.92 8.25
N ASP A 309 16.09 13.40 9.09
CA ASP A 309 16.34 11.96 9.24
C ASP A 309 16.46 11.57 10.72
N LEU A 310 16.65 10.28 11.00
CA LEU A 310 16.74 9.75 12.37
C LEU A 310 18.16 9.75 12.95
N LYS A 311 19.12 10.47 12.36
CA LYS A 311 20.50 10.54 12.87
C LYS A 311 20.70 11.75 13.78
N ASP A 312 21.64 11.64 14.72
CA ASP A 312 22.08 12.75 15.58
C ASP A 312 20.93 13.49 16.26
N LEU A 313 19.91 12.75 16.72
CA LEU A 313 18.73 13.32 17.34
C LEU A 313 19.03 13.76 18.79
N LYS A 314 18.54 14.95 19.16
CA LYS A 314 18.52 15.44 20.54
C LYS A 314 17.31 14.87 21.26
N ASP A 315 17.52 14.48 22.52
CA ASP A 315 16.44 14.01 23.37
C ASP A 315 15.42 15.11 23.63
N GLY A 316 14.13 14.76 23.59
CA GLY A 316 13.05 15.72 23.74
C GLY A 316 11.73 15.24 23.13
N GLU A 317 10.74 16.12 23.20
CA GLU A 317 9.47 15.94 22.53
C GLU A 317 9.32 16.99 21.43
N TYR A 318 9.04 16.52 20.21
CA TYR A 318 8.98 17.35 19.02
C TYR A 318 7.65 17.13 18.31
N GLU A 319 7.13 18.19 17.73
CA GLU A 319 5.83 18.16 17.06
C GLU A 319 5.98 18.51 15.58
N GLY A 320 5.20 17.85 14.74
CA GLY A 320 5.04 18.16 13.33
C GLY A 320 3.60 17.88 12.91
N SER A 321 3.24 18.27 11.69
CA SER A 321 1.86 18.10 11.23
C SER A 321 1.80 17.98 9.72
N SER A 322 0.79 17.29 9.22
CA SER A 322 0.51 17.30 7.78
C SER A 322 -0.96 17.11 7.50
N ILE A 323 -1.40 17.58 6.33
CA ILE A 323 -2.79 17.43 5.89
C ILE A 323 -2.99 15.99 5.41
N SER A 324 -4.06 15.35 5.88
CA SER A 324 -4.52 14.04 5.38
C SER A 324 -5.70 14.18 4.42
N PHE A 325 -6.25 13.05 3.97
CA PHE A 325 -7.43 12.99 3.10
C PHE A 325 -8.63 13.80 3.63
N MET A 326 -8.82 13.86 4.96
CA MET A 326 -9.92 14.61 5.57
C MET A 326 -9.76 16.14 5.50
N GLN A 327 -8.70 16.64 4.86
CA GLN A 327 -8.35 18.06 4.81
C GLN A 327 -8.18 18.70 6.20
N SER A 328 -7.82 17.89 7.18
CA SER A 328 -7.58 18.29 8.55
C SER A 328 -6.16 17.88 8.94
N PRO A 329 -5.42 18.71 9.71
CA PRO A 329 -4.07 18.37 10.15
C PRO A 329 -4.07 17.10 11.01
N VAL A 330 -3.16 16.19 10.69
CA VAL A 330 -2.72 15.12 11.58
C VAL A 330 -1.53 15.66 12.35
N ASN A 331 -1.68 15.88 13.66
CA ASN A 331 -0.59 16.32 14.52
C ASN A 331 0.18 15.09 14.99
N VAL A 332 1.50 15.13 14.84
CA VAL A 332 2.41 14.06 15.22
C VAL A 332 3.34 14.56 16.30
N LYS A 333 3.40 13.85 17.42
CA LYS A 333 4.35 14.06 18.51
C LYS A 333 5.36 12.92 18.54
N VAL A 334 6.63 13.26 18.39
CA VAL A 334 7.77 12.33 18.41
C VAL A 334 8.54 12.53 19.71
N THR A 335 8.76 11.44 20.45
CA THR A 335 9.60 11.44 21.65
C THR A 335 10.95 10.81 21.31
N VAL A 336 12.03 11.59 21.41
CA VAL A 336 13.39 11.12 21.26
C VAL A 336 14.00 10.86 22.63
N LYS A 337 14.63 9.69 22.78
CA LYS A 337 15.35 9.29 23.99
C LYS A 337 16.62 8.52 23.59
N ASP A 338 17.74 8.85 24.23
CA ASP A 338 19.05 8.26 23.95
C ASP A 338 19.41 8.36 22.45
N GLY A 339 19.04 9.47 21.81
CA GLY A 339 19.25 9.73 20.38
C GLY A 339 18.40 8.88 19.42
N LYS A 340 17.37 8.18 19.91
CA LYS A 340 16.47 7.32 19.13
C LYS A 340 15.01 7.73 19.28
N VAL A 341 14.20 7.45 18.26
CA VAL A 341 12.75 7.64 18.34
C VAL A 341 12.16 6.57 19.24
N SER A 342 11.75 6.95 20.45
CA SER A 342 11.21 6.03 21.45
C SER A 342 9.69 5.88 21.38
N ASN A 343 9.00 6.87 20.83
CA ASN A 343 7.56 6.89 20.72
C ASN A 343 7.11 7.90 19.64
N VAL A 344 6.04 7.56 18.92
CA VAL A 344 5.34 8.45 17.99
C VAL A 344 3.86 8.40 18.34
N LYS A 345 3.20 9.56 18.41
CA LYS A 345 1.75 9.66 18.61
C LYS A 345 1.16 10.57 17.56
N ALA A 346 0.13 10.09 16.88
CA ALA A 346 -0.60 10.88 15.90
C ALA A 346 -2.06 11.08 16.35
N ASN A 347 -2.60 12.27 16.12
CA ASN A 347 -4.02 12.54 16.30
C ASN A 347 -4.53 13.51 15.24
N GLN A 348 -5.85 13.51 15.03
CA GLN A 348 -6.52 14.43 14.14
C GLN A 348 -7.78 14.95 14.83
N ALA A 349 -8.06 16.25 14.68
CA ALA A 349 -9.21 16.88 15.32
C ALA A 349 -10.56 16.43 14.69
N THR A 350 -10.56 16.22 13.37
CA THR A 350 -11.74 15.73 12.65
C THR A 350 -11.81 14.20 12.79
N PRO A 351 -12.91 13.63 13.32
CA PRO A 351 -13.06 12.18 13.41
C PRO A 351 -12.93 11.53 12.03
N GLN A 352 -12.15 10.45 11.99
CA GLN A 352 -12.00 9.61 10.81
C GLN A 352 -12.84 8.34 10.94
N ASP A 353 -12.99 7.61 9.83
CA ASP A 353 -13.43 6.22 9.92
C ASP A 353 -12.43 5.40 10.76
N ASP A 354 -12.89 4.29 11.32
CA ASP A 354 -12.07 3.43 12.19
C ASP A 354 -10.78 2.98 11.50
N ARG A 355 -10.82 2.78 10.17
CA ARG A 355 -9.68 2.35 9.37
C ARG A 355 -8.54 3.36 9.40
N SER A 356 -8.87 4.63 9.27
CA SER A 356 -7.85 5.65 9.16
C SER A 356 -7.32 6.09 10.53
N ASN A 357 -8.16 6.02 11.59
CA ASN A 357 -7.66 6.11 12.97
C ASN A 357 -6.73 4.93 13.29
N GLY A 358 -7.07 3.71 12.85
CA GLY A 358 -6.19 2.53 13.00
C GLY A 358 -4.86 2.69 12.27
N ALA A 359 -4.84 3.39 11.13
CA ALA A 359 -3.59 3.69 10.43
C ALA A 359 -2.63 4.58 11.24
N PHE A 360 -3.14 5.37 12.19
CA PHE A 360 -2.29 6.26 13.00
C PHE A 360 -1.35 5.49 13.90
N ASP A 361 -1.92 4.59 14.69
CA ASP A 361 -1.16 3.76 15.63
C ASP A 361 -0.23 2.81 14.87
N ILE A 362 -0.72 2.18 13.80
CA ILE A 362 0.09 1.20 13.03
C ILE A 362 1.32 1.87 12.39
N ILE A 363 1.17 3.06 11.78
CA ILE A 363 2.30 3.75 11.16
C ILE A 363 3.26 4.29 12.22
N ALA A 364 2.74 4.83 13.32
CA ALA A 364 3.57 5.28 14.45
C ALA A 364 4.42 4.14 15.01
N ASP A 365 3.82 2.98 15.26
CA ASP A 365 4.53 1.80 15.75
C ASP A 365 5.60 1.32 14.77
N ARG A 366 5.29 1.28 13.46
CA ARG A 366 6.27 0.92 12.43
C ARG A 366 7.47 1.85 12.41
N ILE A 367 7.26 3.15 12.59
CA ILE A 367 8.35 4.13 12.62
C ILE A 367 9.27 3.87 13.81
N VAL A 368 8.69 3.61 14.98
CA VAL A 368 9.46 3.28 16.20
C VAL A 368 10.19 1.94 16.03
N GLU A 369 9.53 0.90 15.51
CA GLU A 369 10.13 -0.43 15.33
C GLU A 369 11.27 -0.40 14.31
N LYS A 370 11.04 0.21 13.15
CA LYS A 370 12.02 0.24 12.05
C LYS A 370 13.08 1.34 12.21
N GLN A 371 12.88 2.29 13.12
CA GLN A 371 13.67 3.52 13.19
C GLN A 371 13.81 4.16 11.81
N SER A 372 12.69 4.31 11.12
CA SER A 372 12.61 4.88 9.77
C SER A 372 11.26 5.52 9.56
N THR A 373 11.21 6.67 8.89
CA THR A 373 9.95 7.24 8.37
C THR A 373 9.53 6.59 7.06
N ASP A 374 10.40 5.78 6.46
CA ASP A 374 10.11 5.06 5.22
C ASP A 374 9.44 3.71 5.51
N VAL A 375 8.19 3.77 5.96
CA VAL A 375 7.39 2.60 6.30
C VAL A 375 6.19 2.48 5.36
N ASP A 376 5.78 1.25 5.09
CA ASP A 376 4.65 0.99 4.19
C ASP A 376 3.39 1.69 4.68
N THR A 377 2.64 2.30 3.78
CA THR A 377 1.34 2.87 4.11
C THR A 377 0.28 1.78 4.33
N ILE A 378 -0.89 2.14 4.85
CA ILE A 378 -2.02 1.22 4.99
C ILE A 378 -2.92 1.30 3.76
N SER A 379 -3.23 0.17 3.14
CA SER A 379 -4.11 0.10 1.96
C SER A 379 -5.42 0.86 2.23
N GLY A 380 -5.82 1.76 1.34
CA GLY A 380 -7.05 2.55 1.53
C GLY A 380 -6.99 3.67 2.57
N ALA A 381 -5.87 3.83 3.29
CA ALA A 381 -5.59 4.96 4.20
C ALA A 381 -4.23 5.62 3.85
N THR A 382 -3.93 5.69 2.55
CA THR A 382 -2.65 6.13 2.01
C THR A 382 -2.27 7.56 2.41
N LEU A 383 -3.12 8.55 2.11
CA LEU A 383 -2.84 9.96 2.46
C LEU A 383 -2.86 10.17 3.98
N SER A 384 -3.63 9.39 4.74
CA SER A 384 -3.60 9.41 6.20
C SER A 384 -2.27 8.89 6.74
N SER A 385 -1.79 7.76 6.23
CA SER A 385 -0.49 7.18 6.58
C SER A 385 0.65 8.14 6.25
N GLU A 386 0.57 8.78 5.10
CA GLU A 386 1.59 9.69 4.61
C GLU A 386 1.64 11.00 5.41
N ALA A 387 0.49 11.47 5.91
CA ALA A 387 0.46 12.63 6.80
C ALA A 387 1.27 12.38 8.11
N ILE A 388 1.29 11.14 8.62
CA ILE A 388 2.06 10.78 9.80
C ILE A 388 3.55 10.75 9.48
N ARG A 389 3.94 10.19 8.34
CA ARG A 389 5.34 10.15 7.88
C ARG A 389 5.88 11.57 7.71
N ILE A 390 5.14 12.44 7.03
CA ILE A 390 5.51 13.86 6.86
C ILE A 390 5.56 14.58 8.21
N GLY A 391 4.53 14.43 9.06
CA GLY A 391 4.53 15.04 10.40
C GLY A 391 5.70 14.56 11.27
N THR A 392 6.10 13.29 11.13
CA THR A 392 7.30 12.75 11.78
C THR A 392 8.57 13.40 11.22
N LEU A 393 8.71 13.53 9.90
CA LEU A 393 9.84 14.23 9.27
C LEU A 393 9.96 15.69 9.76
N GLU A 394 8.84 16.42 9.84
CA GLU A 394 8.83 17.77 10.39
C GLU A 394 9.26 17.83 11.86
N ALA A 395 8.83 16.87 12.68
CA ALA A 395 9.24 16.76 14.07
C ALA A 395 10.74 16.43 14.19
N LEU A 396 11.25 15.50 13.38
CA LEU A 396 12.67 15.12 13.35
C LEU A 396 13.59 16.27 12.93
N LEU A 397 13.13 17.14 12.04
CA LEU A 397 13.87 18.35 11.68
C LEU A 397 14.11 19.27 12.88
N LYS A 398 13.14 19.35 13.80
CA LYS A 398 13.23 20.16 15.04
C LYS A 398 14.07 19.48 16.12
N ALA A 399 14.33 18.18 15.96
CA ALA A 399 15.11 17.35 16.88
C ALA A 399 16.61 17.32 16.61
N LYS A 400 17.11 18.10 15.63
CA LYS A 400 18.54 18.21 15.29
C LYS A 400 19.33 19.10 16.23
#